data_AF-A0A655FZA0-F1
#
_entry.id   AF-A0A655FZA0-F1
#
_cell.length_a   1.000
_cell.length_b   1.000
_cell.length_c   1.000
_cell.angle_alpha   90.00
_cell.angle_beta   90.00
_cell.angle_gamma   90.00
#
_symmetry.space_group_name_H-M   'P 1'
#
loop_
_entity.id
_entity.type
_entity.pdbx_description
1 polymer ?
#
loop_
_entity_poly.entity_id
_entity_poly.type
_entity_poly.pdbx_seq_one_letter_code
_entity_poly.pdbx_strand_id
1 'polypeptide(L)'
;MLSRFGAAAAESDSWSQAPEIEQRPAGPPADREEAADTPGLPKMGSFEVMNRTIDIAQSALARHTLAGYPADLLIEVPRSTCRSLEFHRAVEVIAVGRALATQALEAFEIDDDESAAATIEG
;
A
#
# COMPACT_ATOMS: atom_id res chain seq x y z
N MET A 1 1.55 15.89 20.88
CA MET A 1 1.93 17.07 20.08
C MET A 1 2.78 16.62 18.91
N LEU A 2 2.17 16.65 17.73
CA LEU A 2 2.76 16.36 16.42
C LEU A 2 3.84 17.41 16.11
N SER A 3 5.11 17.01 16.09
CA SER A 3 6.22 17.93 15.76
C SER A 3 6.68 17.70 14.33
N ARG A 4 6.09 18.53 13.47
CA ARG A 4 6.68 19.24 12.33
C ARG A 4 7.61 18.47 11.38
N PHE A 5 7.07 18.27 10.19
CA PHE A 5 7.80 18.32 8.93
C PHE A 5 8.64 19.61 8.84
N GLY A 6 9.93 19.49 8.49
CA GLY A 6 10.73 20.58 7.90
C GLY A 6 11.95 21.05 8.69
N ALA A 7 13.13 20.59 8.27
CA ALA A 7 14.33 21.40 8.19
C ALA A 7 15.26 20.82 7.11
N ALA A 8 15.51 21.63 6.08
CA ALA A 8 16.43 21.34 5.00
C ALA A 8 17.88 21.60 5.43
N ALA A 9 18.83 20.78 4.97
CA ALA A 9 20.11 21.22 4.41
C ALA A 9 20.94 20.00 3.95
N ALA A 10 21.34 20.07 2.68
CA ALA A 10 22.61 19.62 2.10
C ALA A 10 23.15 18.20 2.40
N GLU A 11 23.17 17.41 1.32
CA GLU A 11 24.33 16.65 0.85
C GLU A 11 24.87 15.52 1.75
N SER A 12 24.53 14.29 1.35
CA SER A 12 25.44 13.14 1.42
C SER A 12 24.88 12.02 0.55
N ASP A 13 25.21 12.05 -0.74
CA ASP A 13 25.29 10.83 -1.55
C ASP A 13 26.43 9.98 -0.98
N SER A 14 26.15 9.28 0.12
CA SER A 14 27.08 8.34 0.74
C SER A 14 26.35 7.04 1.02
N TRP A 15 26.08 6.31 -0.06
CA TRP A 15 25.89 4.86 0.05
C TRP A 15 27.27 4.25 0.38
N SER A 16 27.65 4.28 1.66
CA SER A 16 28.90 3.72 2.17
C SER A 16 28.90 2.19 2.13
N GLN A 17 29.92 1.65 1.44
CA GLN A 17 30.47 0.28 1.41
C GLN A 17 29.53 -0.91 1.71
N ALA A 18 29.05 -1.57 0.65
CA ALA A 18 28.89 -3.03 0.68
C ALA A 18 30.27 -3.69 0.49
N PRO A 19 30.57 -4.84 1.12
CA PRO A 19 31.86 -5.50 0.98
C PRO A 19 32.11 -5.87 -0.48
N GLU A 20 33.32 -5.59 -0.94
CA GLU A 20 33.81 -5.86 -2.28
C GLU A 20 33.76 -7.38 -2.50
N ILE A 21 32.73 -7.85 -3.21
CA ILE A 21 32.62 -9.24 -3.62
C ILE A 21 33.75 -9.47 -4.63
N GLU A 22 34.78 -10.17 -4.18
CA GLU A 22 35.94 -10.61 -4.96
C GLU A 22 35.48 -11.16 -6.32
N GLN A 23 35.77 -10.42 -7.39
CA GLN A 23 35.46 -10.81 -8.76
C GLN A 23 36.34 -12.00 -9.14
N ARG A 24 35.83 -13.20 -8.86
CA ARG A 24 36.36 -14.42 -9.47
C ARG A 24 36.15 -14.29 -10.98
N PRO A 25 37.18 -14.44 -11.83
CA PRO A 25 37.04 -14.24 -13.27
C PRO A 25 35.97 -15.22 -13.79
N ALA A 26 34.87 -14.65 -14.27
CA ALA A 26 33.80 -15.40 -14.89
C ALA A 26 34.34 -15.97 -16.20
N GLY A 27 34.58 -17.28 -16.24
CA GLY A 27 34.48 -18.01 -17.49
C GLY A 27 33.11 -17.75 -18.12
N PRO A 28 32.97 -17.91 -19.46
CA PRO A 28 31.68 -17.68 -20.11
C PRO A 28 30.61 -18.47 -19.35
N PRO A 29 29.49 -17.85 -18.94
CA PRO A 29 28.44 -18.57 -18.25
C PRO A 29 27.90 -19.60 -19.24
N ALA A 30 28.33 -20.84 -19.05
CA ALA A 30 27.56 -21.97 -19.52
C ALA A 30 26.18 -21.80 -18.87
N ASP A 31 25.15 -21.90 -19.72
CA ASP A 31 23.77 -22.17 -19.33
C ASP A 31 23.21 -21.32 -18.17
N ARG A 32 23.02 -20.01 -18.39
CA ARG A 32 21.81 -19.39 -17.83
C ARG A 32 20.63 -20.04 -18.54
N GLU A 33 20.07 -21.08 -17.93
CA GLU A 33 18.76 -21.58 -18.29
C GLU A 33 17.80 -20.39 -18.31
N GLU A 34 17.41 -20.01 -19.53
CA GLU A 34 16.33 -19.11 -19.83
C GLU A 34 15.13 -19.64 -19.04
N ALA A 35 14.74 -18.90 -18.00
CA ALA A 35 13.64 -19.29 -17.12
C ALA A 35 12.48 -19.75 -18.00
N ALA A 36 12.18 -21.05 -17.93
CA ALA A 36 11.25 -21.71 -18.84
C ALA A 36 10.00 -20.86 -19.00
N ASP A 37 9.66 -20.52 -20.25
CA ASP A 37 8.43 -19.83 -20.62
C ASP A 37 7.27 -20.71 -20.16
N THR A 38 6.85 -20.52 -18.91
CA THR A 38 5.79 -21.29 -18.28
C THR A 38 4.50 -20.73 -18.88
N PRO A 39 3.82 -21.46 -19.79
CA PRO A 39 2.70 -20.89 -20.52
C PRO A 39 1.58 -20.59 -19.53
N GLY A 40 1.24 -19.31 -19.36
CA GLY A 40 0.07 -18.89 -18.56
C GLY A 40 0.35 -17.91 -17.43
N LEU A 41 1.60 -17.58 -17.10
CA LEU A 41 1.89 -16.49 -16.14
C LEU A 41 1.97 -15.14 -16.86
N PRO A 42 1.14 -14.14 -16.50
CA PRO A 42 1.25 -12.80 -17.04
C PRO A 42 2.64 -12.24 -16.75
N LYS A 43 3.39 -11.87 -17.79
CA LYS A 43 4.69 -11.22 -17.64
C LYS A 43 4.48 -9.80 -17.12
N MET A 44 4.80 -9.58 -15.85
CA MET A 44 4.68 -8.28 -15.19
C MET A 44 5.84 -7.37 -15.63
N GLY A 45 5.54 -6.18 -16.14
CA GLY A 45 6.56 -5.21 -16.52
C GLY A 45 7.32 -4.66 -15.30
N SER A 46 8.56 -4.22 -15.48
CA SER A 46 9.37 -3.65 -14.39
C SER A 46 8.68 -2.50 -13.64
N PHE A 47 7.94 -1.65 -14.36
CA PHE A 47 7.13 -0.59 -13.78
C PHE A 47 5.96 -1.11 -12.93
N GLU A 48 5.31 -2.19 -13.35
CA GLU A 48 4.23 -2.81 -12.60
C GLU A 48 4.76 -3.51 -11.35
N VAL A 49 5.92 -4.15 -11.42
CA VAL A 49 6.63 -4.70 -10.25
C VAL A 49 6.94 -3.60 -9.23
N MET A 50 7.46 -2.45 -9.69
CA MET A 50 7.77 -1.32 -8.82
C MET A 50 6.52 -0.78 -8.11
N ASN A 51 5.45 -0.47 -8.85
CA ASN A 51 4.20 0.01 -8.26
C ASN A 51 3.63 -1.02 -7.27
N ARG A 52 3.65 -2.30 -7.64
CA ARG A 52 3.14 -3.36 -6.77
C ARG A 52 3.94 -3.46 -5.47
N THR A 53 5.24 -3.25 -5.53
CA THR A 53 6.12 -3.25 -4.35
C THR A 53 5.76 -2.10 -3.41
N ILE A 54 5.54 -0.89 -3.97
CA ILE A 54 5.11 0.29 -3.20
C ILE A 54 3.78 0.03 -2.52
N ASP A 55 2.78 -0.48 -3.25
CA ASP A 55 1.45 -0.77 -2.70
C ASP A 55 1.52 -1.77 -1.53
N ILE A 56 2.36 -2.82 -1.68
CA ILE A 56 2.55 -3.84 -0.64
C ILE A 56 3.19 -3.21 0.60
N ALA A 57 4.25 -2.43 0.42
CA ALA A 57 4.93 -1.75 1.52
C ALA A 57 3.98 -0.81 2.28
N GLN A 58 3.20 0.01 1.54
CA GLN A 58 2.21 0.90 2.13
C GLN A 58 1.10 0.13 2.87
N SER A 59 0.62 -0.98 2.31
CA SER A 59 -0.40 -1.82 2.96
C SER A 59 0.11 -2.48 4.26
N ALA A 60 1.38 -2.92 4.27
CA ALA A 60 2.00 -3.46 5.47
C ALA A 60 2.16 -2.37 6.55
N LEU A 61 2.61 -1.18 6.16
CA LEU A 61 2.76 -0.04 7.05
C LEU A 61 1.41 0.39 7.63
N ALA A 62 0.37 0.51 6.82
CA ALA A 62 -0.97 0.91 7.27
C ALA A 62 -1.55 -0.07 8.31
N ARG A 63 -1.40 -1.39 8.08
CA ARG A 63 -1.82 -2.40 9.06
C ARG A 63 -1.01 -2.32 10.35
N HIS A 64 0.29 -2.07 10.25
CA HIS A 64 1.13 -1.88 11.42
C HIS A 64 0.72 -0.64 12.22
N THR A 65 0.43 0.49 11.54
CA THR A 65 -0.05 1.69 12.22
C THR A 65 -1.41 1.49 12.87
N LEU A 66 -2.35 0.80 12.22
CA LEU A 66 -3.68 0.53 12.78
C LEU A 66 -3.63 -0.42 13.99
N ALA A 67 -2.67 -1.33 14.04
CA ALA A 67 -2.47 -2.18 15.22
C ALA A 67 -1.98 -1.40 16.45
N GLY A 68 -1.21 -0.34 16.26
CA GLY A 68 -0.75 0.55 17.34
C GLY A 68 -1.71 1.69 17.66
N TYR A 69 -2.51 2.11 16.67
CA TYR A 69 -3.44 3.23 16.72
C TYR A 69 -4.75 2.80 16.04
N PRO A 70 -5.65 2.12 16.75
CA PRO A 70 -6.92 1.68 16.18
C PRO A 70 -7.75 2.91 15.78
N ALA A 71 -8.42 2.81 14.64
CA ALA A 71 -9.36 3.83 14.18
C ALA A 71 -10.75 3.57 14.77
N ASP A 72 -11.50 4.63 15.06
CA ASP A 72 -12.90 4.52 15.48
C ASP A 72 -13.79 3.99 14.34
N LEU A 73 -13.51 4.45 13.11
CA LEU A 73 -14.16 3.99 11.89
C LEU A 73 -13.12 3.81 10.77
N LEU A 74 -13.04 2.59 10.21
CA LEU A 74 -12.17 2.27 9.08
C LEU A 74 -13.00 1.96 7.84
N ILE A 75 -12.84 2.80 6.81
CA ILE A 75 -13.51 2.61 5.50
C ILE A 75 -12.46 2.10 4.50
N GLU A 76 -12.51 0.81 4.18
CA GLU A 76 -11.59 0.20 3.22
C GLU A 76 -12.11 0.30 1.78
N VAL A 77 -11.30 0.86 0.89
CA VAL A 77 -11.58 0.88 -0.55
C VAL A 77 -10.83 -0.28 -1.22
N PRO A 78 -11.52 -1.20 -1.93
CA PRO A 78 -10.86 -2.31 -2.60
C PRO A 78 -9.80 -1.85 -3.60
N ARG A 79 -8.60 -2.45 -3.57
CA ARG A 79 -7.52 -2.11 -4.52
C ARG A 79 -7.84 -2.46 -5.99
N SER A 80 -8.87 -3.26 -6.23
CA SER A 80 -9.39 -3.53 -7.58
C SER A 80 -10.16 -2.33 -8.17
N THR A 81 -10.48 -1.31 -7.37
CA THR A 81 -11.25 -0.14 -7.81
C THR A 81 -10.49 0.67 -8.86
N CYS A 82 -9.18 0.86 -8.72
CA CYS A 82 -8.32 1.47 -9.74
C CYS A 82 -6.86 1.08 -9.54
N ARG A 83 -6.08 1.03 -10.62
CA ARG A 83 -4.62 0.88 -10.56
C ARG A 83 -3.93 2.25 -10.54
N SER A 84 -2.63 2.24 -10.21
CA SER A 84 -1.78 3.41 -10.31
C SER A 84 -1.85 4.02 -11.72
N LEU A 85 -2.02 5.34 -11.78
CA LEU A 85 -2.10 6.15 -13.01
C LEU A 85 -3.37 5.95 -13.87
N GLU A 86 -4.44 5.31 -13.37
CA GLU A 86 -5.73 5.21 -14.08
C GLU A 86 -6.60 6.48 -13.94
N PHE A 87 -6.08 7.65 -14.30
CA PHE A 87 -6.75 8.95 -14.07
C PHE A 87 -8.11 9.06 -14.77
N HIS A 88 -8.30 8.37 -15.89
CA HIS A 88 -9.56 8.36 -16.63
C HIS A 88 -10.72 7.74 -15.84
N ARG A 89 -10.45 6.94 -14.80
CA ARG A 89 -11.46 6.33 -13.92
C ARG A 89 -11.82 7.20 -12.71
N ALA A 90 -11.25 8.40 -12.58
CA ALA A 90 -11.45 9.24 -11.39
C ALA A 90 -12.92 9.41 -11.00
N VAL A 91 -13.81 9.63 -11.97
CA VAL A 91 -15.26 9.78 -11.72
C VAL A 91 -15.85 8.54 -11.07
N GLU A 92 -15.49 7.35 -11.56
CA GLU A 92 -15.95 6.07 -11.02
C GLU A 92 -15.39 5.84 -9.60
N VAL A 93 -14.10 6.07 -9.40
CA VAL A 93 -13.43 5.89 -8.10
C VAL A 93 -14.04 6.82 -7.04
N ILE A 94 -14.36 8.06 -7.41
CA ILE A 94 -15.04 9.02 -6.52
C ILE A 94 -16.44 8.51 -6.14
N ALA A 95 -17.19 7.98 -7.11
CA ALA A 95 -18.53 7.44 -6.84
C ALA A 95 -18.47 6.24 -5.89
N VAL A 96 -17.53 5.31 -6.10
CA VAL A 96 -17.30 4.17 -5.20
C VAL A 96 -16.94 4.64 -3.79
N GLY A 97 -16.01 5.58 -3.67
CA GLY A 97 -15.61 6.13 -2.37
C GLY A 97 -16.78 6.79 -1.62
N ARG A 98 -17.64 7.53 -2.34
CA ARG A 98 -18.85 8.12 -1.75
C ARG A 98 -19.82 7.05 -1.25
N ALA A 99 -20.10 6.03 -2.06
CA ALA A 99 -21.01 4.96 -1.68
C ALA A 99 -20.54 4.21 -0.43
N LEU A 100 -19.24 3.86 -0.38
CA LEU A 100 -18.64 3.19 0.79
C LEU A 100 -18.69 4.07 2.04
N ALA A 101 -18.39 5.36 1.90
CA ALA A 101 -18.43 6.30 3.02
C ALA A 101 -19.84 6.49 3.56
N THR A 102 -20.84 6.68 2.69
CA THR A 102 -22.24 6.79 3.10
C THR A 102 -22.68 5.54 3.85
N GLN A 103 -22.43 4.35 3.30
CA GLN A 103 -22.78 3.09 3.96
C GLN A 103 -22.12 2.92 5.33
N ALA A 104 -20.83 3.25 5.43
CA ALA A 104 -20.08 3.10 6.68
C ALA A 104 -20.54 4.09 7.76
N LEU A 105 -20.84 5.35 7.37
CA LEU A 105 -21.32 6.36 8.31
C LEU A 105 -22.73 6.04 8.81
N GLU A 106 -23.64 5.61 7.94
CA GLU A 106 -24.98 5.20 8.32
C GLU A 106 -24.95 4.02 9.32
N ALA A 107 -24.09 3.02 9.06
CA ALA A 107 -23.92 1.89 9.97
C ALA A 107 -23.33 2.34 11.33
N PHE A 108 -22.36 3.25 11.32
CA PHE A 108 -21.72 3.76 12.52
C PHE A 108 -22.69 4.56 13.41
N GLU A 109 -23.54 5.39 12.81
CA GLU A 109 -24.56 6.17 13.53
C GLU A 109 -25.62 5.26 14.19
N ILE A 110 -26.00 4.15 13.54
CA ILE A 110 -26.97 3.19 14.10
C ILE A 110 -26.39 2.46 15.31
N ASP A 111 -25.14 2.00 15.23
CA ASP A 111 -24.46 1.33 16.34
C ASP A 111 -24.31 2.26 17.56
N ASP A 112 -24.02 3.54 17.33
CA ASP A 112 -23.93 4.56 18.38
C ASP A 112 -25.29 4.79 19.09
N ASP A 113 -26.38 4.87 18.35
CA ASP A 113 -27.74 5.04 18.90
C ASP A 113 -28.20 3.81 19.72
N GLU A 114 -27.90 2.59 19.26
CA GLU A 114 -28.23 1.35 20.00
C GLU A 114 -27.44 1.25 21.31
N SER A 115 -26.16 1.62 21.28
CA SER A 115 -25.29 1.70 22.47
C SER A 115 -25.81 2.73 23.50
N ALA A 116 -26.29 3.89 23.03
CA ALA A 116 -26.89 4.91 23.88
C ALA A 116 -28.20 4.44 24.54
N ALA A 117 -29.06 3.74 23.79
CA ALA A 117 -30.31 3.17 24.31
C ALA A 117 -30.07 2.07 25.36
N ALA A 118 -29.06 1.21 25.16
CA ALA A 118 -28.71 0.16 26.13
C ALA A 118 -28.16 0.70 27.47
N THR A 119 -27.56 1.90 27.45
CA THR A 119 -26.94 2.51 28.64
C THR A 119 -27.96 3.20 29.56
N ILE A 120 -29.14 3.59 29.06
CA ILE A 120 -30.18 4.27 29.85
C ILE A 120 -31.15 3.31 30.57
N GLU A 121 -31.12 2.00 30.25
CA GLU A 121 -32.00 0.99 30.84
C GLU A 121 -31.36 0.15 31.97
N GLY A 122 -30.12 0.47 32.39
CA GLY A 122 -29.40 -0.19 33.50
C GLY A 122 -29.22 0.71 34.71
#